data_AF-A4ADF2-F1
#
_entry.id   AF-A4ADF2-F1
#
_cell.length_a   1.000
_cell.length_b   1.000
_cell.length_c   1.000
_cell.angle_alpha   90.00
_cell.angle_beta   90.00
_cell.angle_gamma   90.00
#
_symmetry.space_group_name_H-M   'P 1'
#
loop_
_entity.id
_entity.type
_entity.pdbx_description
1 polymer ?
#
loop_
_entity_poly.entity_id
_entity_poly.type
_entity_poly.pdbx_seq_one_letter_code
_entity_poly.pdbx_strand_id
1 'polypeptide(L)'
;MLQKLIPLACTTLLVACAATPPEPVEPPAQRSPEDVKLTLNLPEEPENCVCQSAEENDRTFLERGMETLADGEYIEAVQYFQRYQRLEQLPLAQWEGDLAIAYVSMLPSSPFYDVDAALLAYTDLQSREPAGQKHHSIVIMQQALESFVLMERHIWDLESRTGMLQEDLDKREQALKRLRELTLGQPED
;
A
#
# COMPACT_ATOMS: atom_id res chain seq x y z
N MET A 1 41.27 1.21 -67.51
CA MET A 1 40.39 1.93 -68.46
C MET A 1 39.10 1.14 -68.62
N LEU A 2 37.96 1.82 -68.47
CA LEU A 2 36.64 1.66 -69.13
C LEU A 2 36.46 0.43 -70.06
N GLN A 3 35.33 -0.29 -70.21
CA GLN A 3 33.88 -0.09 -69.96
C GLN A 3 33.18 -1.29 -70.67
N LYS A 4 32.10 -1.95 -70.21
CA LYS A 4 30.66 -1.78 -70.59
C LYS A 4 29.95 -3.15 -70.37
N LEU A 5 28.88 -3.25 -69.57
CA LEU A 5 27.42 -3.16 -69.88
C LEU A 5 26.83 -4.44 -70.55
N ILE A 6 26.02 -5.29 -69.88
CA ILE A 6 24.51 -5.27 -69.69
C ILE A 6 23.75 -5.88 -70.91
N PRO A 7 22.58 -6.57 -70.85
CA PRO A 7 21.94 -7.53 -69.90
C PRO A 7 20.95 -8.59 -70.58
N LEU A 8 20.16 -9.29 -69.76
CA LEU A 8 18.69 -9.59 -69.87
C LEU A 8 18.09 -10.69 -70.82
N ALA A 9 17.59 -11.76 -70.16
CA ALA A 9 16.29 -12.48 -70.19
C ALA A 9 15.50 -12.82 -71.49
N CYS A 10 14.91 -14.04 -71.53
CA CYS A 10 13.45 -14.29 -71.76
C CYS A 10 13.01 -15.78 -71.85
N THR A 11 11.83 -16.08 -71.23
CA THR A 11 10.69 -17.00 -71.62
C THR A 11 10.91 -18.52 -71.83
N THR A 12 10.38 -19.45 -70.98
CA THR A 12 9.00 -20.08 -70.85
C THR A 12 8.58 -20.97 -72.06
N LEU A 13 8.21 -22.28 -71.96
CA LEU A 13 6.97 -22.98 -71.49
C LEU A 13 7.15 -24.52 -71.67
N LEU A 14 6.54 -25.45 -70.91
CA LEU A 14 5.26 -26.18 -71.16
C LEU A 14 5.04 -27.24 -70.02
N VAL A 15 4.01 -27.23 -69.16
CA VAL A 15 2.58 -27.71 -69.19
C VAL A 15 2.33 -29.19 -68.77
N ALA A 16 1.27 -29.37 -67.93
CA ALA A 16 0.40 -30.54 -67.61
C ALA A 16 0.50 -31.04 -66.13
N CYS A 17 -0.55 -31.27 -65.31
CA CYS A 17 -1.96 -31.66 -65.52
C CYS A 17 -2.88 -31.25 -64.33
N ALA A 18 -4.14 -30.93 -64.68
CA ALA A 18 -5.43 -31.02 -63.96
C ALA A 18 -5.53 -30.86 -62.42
N ALA A 19 -6.27 -29.83 -62.02
CA ALA A 19 -6.70 -29.51 -60.65
C ALA A 19 -8.09 -30.11 -60.32
N THR A 20 -8.27 -30.53 -59.05
CA THR A 20 -9.59 -30.73 -58.41
C THR A 20 -9.70 -29.71 -57.26
N PRO A 21 -10.84 -29.04 -57.01
CA PRO A 21 -10.91 -27.86 -56.13
C PRO A 21 -10.71 -28.19 -54.63
N PRO A 22 -10.02 -27.34 -53.85
CA PRO A 22 -10.00 -27.46 -52.39
C PRO A 22 -11.31 -26.94 -51.76
N GLU A 23 -11.82 -27.69 -50.78
CA GLU A 23 -12.89 -27.28 -49.85
C GLU A 23 -12.42 -26.22 -48.82
N PRO A 24 -13.35 -25.52 -48.15
CA PRO A 24 -13.14 -24.17 -47.59
C PRO A 24 -12.25 -24.11 -46.33
N VAL A 25 -11.52 -23.00 -46.20
CA VAL A 25 -10.73 -22.63 -45.03
C VAL A 25 -11.65 -22.14 -43.90
N GLU A 26 -11.65 -22.85 -42.76
CA GLU A 26 -12.18 -22.30 -41.51
C GLU A 26 -11.24 -21.21 -40.95
N PRO A 27 -11.75 -20.07 -40.47
CA PRO A 27 -10.92 -19.03 -39.88
C PRO A 27 -10.26 -19.54 -38.58
N PRO A 28 -9.02 -19.10 -38.26
CA PRO A 28 -8.31 -19.59 -37.09
C PRO A 28 -9.07 -19.21 -35.83
N ALA A 29 -9.41 -20.21 -35.03
CA ALA A 29 -9.98 -20.02 -33.71
C ALA A 29 -9.09 -19.06 -32.90
N GLN A 30 -9.70 -18.01 -32.34
CA GLN A 30 -9.05 -17.16 -31.35
C GLN A 30 -8.64 -18.05 -30.17
N ARG A 31 -7.34 -18.24 -29.99
CA ARG A 31 -6.79 -19.00 -28.85
C ARG A 31 -7.23 -18.30 -27.57
N SER A 32 -7.90 -19.04 -26.69
CA SER A 32 -8.20 -18.58 -25.34
C SER A 32 -6.89 -18.36 -24.56
N PRO A 33 -6.86 -17.46 -23.56
CA PRO A 33 -5.65 -17.16 -22.78
C PRO A 33 -5.07 -18.37 -22.02
N GLU A 34 -5.83 -19.47 -21.95
CA GLU A 34 -5.53 -20.69 -21.21
C GLU A 34 -4.45 -21.56 -21.87
N ASP A 35 -4.13 -21.33 -23.16
CA ASP A 35 -3.17 -22.17 -23.90
C ASP A 35 -1.72 -21.64 -23.92
N VAL A 36 -1.43 -20.53 -23.24
CA VAL A 36 -0.04 -20.07 -23.07
C VAL A 36 0.54 -20.73 -21.83
N LYS A 37 0.98 -21.98 -21.97
CA LYS A 37 1.76 -22.67 -20.94
C LYS A 37 3.15 -22.03 -20.89
N LEU A 38 3.35 -21.08 -19.96
CA LEU A 38 4.68 -20.53 -19.68
C LEU A 38 5.54 -21.64 -19.05
N THR A 39 6.43 -22.21 -19.85
CA THR A 39 7.50 -23.07 -19.33
C THR A 39 8.53 -22.19 -18.65
N LEU A 40 8.36 -21.98 -17.35
CA LEU A 40 9.35 -21.31 -16.54
C LEU A 40 10.56 -22.26 -16.40
N ASN A 41 11.75 -21.83 -16.83
CA ASN A 41 13.02 -22.54 -16.56
C ASN A 41 13.41 -22.39 -15.08
N LEU A 42 12.50 -22.77 -14.18
CA LEU A 42 12.86 -22.94 -12.78
C LEU A 42 13.62 -24.27 -12.65
N PRO A 43 14.64 -24.34 -11.77
CA PRO A 43 15.16 -25.64 -11.35
C PRO A 43 14.01 -26.50 -10.84
N GLU A 44 14.03 -27.80 -11.14
CA GLU A 44 13.01 -28.75 -10.70
C GLU A 44 12.85 -28.64 -9.18
N GLU A 45 11.67 -28.21 -8.73
CA GLU A 45 11.40 -28.11 -7.31
C GLU A 45 11.45 -29.53 -6.71
N PRO A 46 12.21 -29.76 -5.63
CA PRO A 46 12.16 -31.04 -4.96
C PRO A 46 10.73 -31.28 -4.49
N GLU A 47 10.17 -32.46 -4.80
CA GLU A 47 8.79 -32.86 -4.46
C GLU A 47 8.48 -32.82 -2.94
N ASN A 48 9.50 -32.58 -2.11
CA ASN A 48 9.43 -32.39 -0.67
C ASN A 48 10.10 -31.07 -0.26
N CYS A 49 9.69 -29.95 -0.85
CA CYS A 49 9.99 -28.63 -0.28
C CYS A 49 9.22 -28.51 1.04
N VAL A 50 9.79 -29.05 2.12
CA VAL A 50 9.36 -28.71 3.47
C VAL A 50 9.80 -27.27 3.66
N CYS A 51 8.85 -26.33 3.59
CA CYS A 51 9.07 -24.98 4.06
C CYS A 51 9.51 -25.07 5.52
N GLN A 52 10.82 -25.09 5.75
CA GLN A 52 11.36 -25.01 7.08
C GLN A 52 10.96 -23.63 7.58
N SER A 53 10.01 -23.59 8.50
CA SER A 53 9.85 -22.42 9.35
C SER A 53 11.24 -22.14 9.92
N ALA A 54 11.81 -20.97 9.60
CA ALA A 54 13.06 -20.53 10.20
C ALA A 54 12.98 -20.82 11.70
N GLU A 55 13.99 -21.49 12.25
CA GLU A 55 13.95 -21.95 13.64
C GLU A 55 13.49 -20.80 14.54
N GLU A 56 12.45 -21.03 15.33
CA GLU A 56 11.81 -20.01 16.17
C GLU A 56 12.83 -19.29 17.08
N ASN A 57 13.97 -19.94 17.34
CA ASN A 57 15.06 -19.49 18.20
C ASN A 57 15.93 -18.37 17.62
N ASP A 58 15.98 -18.19 16.29
CA ASP A 58 16.87 -17.19 15.68
C ASP A 58 16.21 -15.81 15.53
N ARG A 59 14.90 -15.72 15.78
CA ARG A 59 14.15 -14.46 15.63
C ARG A 59 14.37 -13.52 16.80
N THR A 60 14.66 -12.27 16.47
CA THR A 60 14.75 -11.21 17.48
C THR A 60 13.38 -10.91 18.10
N PHE A 61 13.35 -10.30 19.29
CA PHE A 61 12.08 -9.86 19.88
C PHE A 61 11.40 -8.78 19.05
N LEU A 62 12.16 -7.98 18.31
CA LEU A 62 11.59 -7.02 17.37
C LEU A 62 10.79 -7.75 16.28
N GLU A 63 11.38 -8.77 15.66
CA GLU A 63 10.71 -9.56 14.60
C GLU A 63 9.46 -10.27 15.12
N ARG A 64 9.52 -10.89 16.31
CA ARG A 64 8.35 -11.50 16.95
C ARG A 64 7.25 -10.48 17.24
N GLY A 65 7.63 -9.26 17.64
CA GLY A 65 6.68 -8.15 17.81
C GLY A 65 6.03 -7.74 16.49
N MET A 66 6.77 -7.74 15.38
CA MET A 66 6.22 -7.45 14.06
C MET A 66 5.28 -8.55 13.56
N GLU A 67 5.61 -9.83 13.79
CA GLU A 67 4.77 -10.97 13.41
C GLU A 67 3.44 -10.94 14.16
N THR A 68 3.49 -10.83 15.49
CA THR A 68 2.27 -10.73 16.31
C THR A 68 1.44 -9.49 16.00
N LEU A 69 2.09 -8.37 15.66
CA LEU A 69 1.39 -7.19 15.17
C LEU A 69 0.66 -7.46 13.85
N ALA A 70 1.29 -8.18 12.92
CA ALA A 70 0.67 -8.54 11.65
C ALA A 70 -0.53 -9.48 11.83
N ASP A 71 -0.50 -10.34 12.85
CA ASP A 71 -1.61 -11.22 13.23
C ASP A 71 -2.75 -10.49 13.96
N GLY A 72 -2.56 -9.20 14.32
CA GLY A 72 -3.54 -8.40 15.06
C GLY A 72 -3.48 -8.57 16.58
N GLU A 73 -2.47 -9.29 17.09
CA GLU A 73 -2.26 -9.54 18.52
C GLU A 73 -1.51 -8.36 19.17
N TYR A 74 -2.16 -7.20 19.24
CA TYR A 74 -1.54 -5.93 19.65
C TYR A 74 -0.90 -5.94 21.04
N ILE A 75 -1.52 -6.64 22.00
CA ILE A 75 -1.00 -6.74 23.38
C ILE A 75 0.32 -7.49 23.39
N GLU A 76 0.38 -8.61 22.67
CA GLU A 76 1.60 -9.42 22.61
C GLU A 76 2.71 -8.69 21.84
N ALA A 77 2.36 -8.02 20.74
CA ALA A 77 3.29 -7.19 19.98
C ALA A 77 3.96 -6.12 20.85
N VAL A 78 3.18 -5.37 21.63
CA VAL A 78 3.72 -4.35 22.55
C VAL A 78 4.63 -4.97 23.60
N GLN A 79 4.29 -6.14 24.15
CA GLN A 79 5.16 -6.84 25.11
C GLN A 79 6.49 -7.24 24.48
N TYR A 80 6.49 -7.69 23.22
CA TYR A 80 7.71 -7.99 22.49
C TYR A 80 8.56 -6.75 22.24
N PHE A 81 7.96 -5.63 21.82
CA PHE A 81 8.69 -4.36 21.64
C PHE A 81 9.31 -3.87 22.96
N GLN A 82 8.56 -3.91 24.07
CA GLN A 82 9.10 -3.57 25.40
C GLN A 82 10.21 -4.52 25.85
N ARG A 83 10.14 -5.80 25.48
CA ARG A 83 11.20 -6.77 25.78
C ARG A 83 12.45 -6.51 24.93
N TYR A 84 12.28 -6.20 23.65
CA TYR A 84 13.34 -5.79 22.74
C TYR A 84 14.11 -4.58 23.30
N GLN A 85 13.40 -3.53 23.72
CA GLN A 85 13.99 -2.36 24.39
C GLN A 85 14.82 -2.74 25.62
N ARG A 86 14.26 -3.56 26.51
CA ARG A 86 14.92 -3.95 27.77
C ARG A 86 16.18 -4.81 27.57
N LEU A 87 16.22 -5.63 26.52
CA LEU A 87 17.33 -6.57 26.31
C LEU A 87 18.47 -5.95 25.51
N GLU A 88 18.17 -5.22 24.44
CA GLU A 88 19.22 -4.61 23.61
C GLU A 88 19.90 -3.43 24.31
N GLN A 89 19.15 -2.62 25.08
CA GLN A 89 19.65 -1.45 25.82
C GLN A 89 20.44 -0.43 24.97
N LEU A 90 20.32 -0.50 23.64
CA LEU A 90 20.91 0.44 22.70
C LEU A 90 19.94 1.60 22.46
N PRO A 91 20.42 2.85 22.28
CA PRO A 91 19.56 3.98 21.94
C PRO A 91 18.71 3.74 20.69
N LEU A 92 19.28 3.05 19.69
CA LEU A 92 18.56 2.65 18.48
C LEU A 92 17.40 1.70 18.80
N ALA A 93 17.65 0.64 19.56
CA ALA A 93 16.62 -0.33 19.94
C ALA A 93 15.51 0.29 20.80
N GLN A 94 15.87 1.24 21.67
CA GLN A 94 14.88 2.02 22.43
C GLN A 94 13.98 2.82 21.50
N TRP A 95 14.57 3.57 20.57
CA TRP A 95 13.83 4.36 19.59
C TRP A 95 12.97 3.50 18.67
N GLU A 96 13.48 2.36 18.20
CA GLU A 96 12.74 1.43 17.33
C GLU A 96 11.54 0.80 18.05
N GLY A 97 11.72 0.38 19.31
CA GLY A 97 10.61 -0.13 20.12
C GLY A 97 9.57 0.95 20.44
N ASP A 98 9.99 2.16 20.74
CA ASP A 98 9.09 3.29 21.00
C ASP A 98 8.28 3.64 19.75
N LEU A 99 8.94 3.66 18.58
CA LEU A 99 8.27 3.89 17.30
C LEU A 99 7.21 2.81 17.03
N ALA A 100 7.54 1.55 17.31
CA ALA A 100 6.60 0.45 17.13
C ALA A 100 5.40 0.54 18.07
N ILE A 101 5.61 0.93 19.32
CA ILE A 101 4.52 1.16 20.28
C ILE A 101 3.67 2.36 19.85
N ALA A 102 4.28 3.46 19.41
CA ALA A 102 3.57 4.62 18.89
C ALA A 102 2.71 4.27 17.66
N TYR A 103 3.24 3.43 16.76
CA TYR A 103 2.46 2.89 15.63
C TYR A 103 1.25 2.10 16.10
N VAL A 104 1.42 1.18 17.06
CA VAL A 104 0.31 0.39 17.61
C VAL A 104 -0.75 1.30 18.26
N SER A 105 -0.35 2.40 18.91
CA SER A 105 -1.29 3.37 19.48
C SER A 105 -2.02 4.25 18.46
N MET A 106 -1.55 4.32 17.21
CA MET A 106 -2.27 4.97 16.10
C MET A 106 -3.33 4.08 15.46
N LEU A 107 -3.35 2.77 15.75
CA LEU A 107 -4.27 1.85 15.09
C LEU A 107 -5.64 1.84 15.79
N PRO A 108 -6.76 2.18 15.11
CA PRO A 108 -8.08 2.21 15.73
C PRO A 108 -8.56 0.87 16.29
N SER A 109 -8.03 -0.24 15.77
CA SER A 109 -8.31 -1.61 16.23
C SER A 109 -7.50 -2.02 17.46
N SER A 110 -6.48 -1.24 17.83
CA SER A 110 -5.62 -1.53 18.97
C SER A 110 -6.30 -1.20 20.30
N PRO A 111 -6.16 -2.05 21.34
CA PRO A 111 -6.60 -1.70 22.69
C PRO A 111 -5.81 -0.54 23.31
N PHE A 112 -4.69 -0.15 22.69
CA PHE A 112 -3.86 0.99 23.08
C PHE A 112 -4.13 2.23 22.21
N TYR A 113 -5.24 2.26 21.46
CA TYR A 113 -5.58 3.36 20.59
C TYR A 113 -5.74 4.66 21.37
N ASP A 114 -4.83 5.59 21.12
CA ASP A 114 -4.79 6.93 21.68
C ASP A 114 -3.97 7.81 20.72
N VAL A 115 -4.70 8.51 19.85
CA VAL A 115 -4.10 9.31 18.78
C VAL A 115 -3.30 10.48 19.35
N ASP A 116 -3.81 11.16 20.37
CA ASP A 116 -3.15 12.32 20.98
C ASP A 116 -1.82 11.90 21.62
N ALA A 117 -1.83 10.81 22.40
CA ALA A 117 -0.62 10.28 23.00
C ALA A 117 0.38 9.79 21.93
N ALA A 118 -0.10 9.14 20.87
CA ALA A 118 0.75 8.66 19.79
C ALA A 118 1.36 9.81 18.96
N LEU A 119 0.61 10.89 18.70
CA LEU A 119 1.11 12.11 18.06
C LEU A 119 2.23 12.78 18.88
N LEU A 120 2.03 12.87 20.19
CA LEU A 120 3.03 13.41 21.11
C LEU A 120 4.29 12.54 21.14
N ALA A 121 4.12 11.22 21.26
CA ALA A 121 5.22 10.26 21.23
C ALA A 121 5.99 10.30 19.90
N TYR A 122 5.29 10.38 18.77
CA TYR A 122 5.91 10.49 17.45
C TYR A 122 6.70 11.79 17.29
N THR A 123 6.16 12.91 17.78
CA THR A 123 6.85 14.21 17.73
C THR A 123 8.12 14.20 18.57
N ASP A 124 8.07 13.60 19.76
CA ASP A 124 9.25 13.38 20.60
C ASP A 124 10.27 12.49 19.89
N LEU A 125 9.85 11.37 19.30
CA LEU A 125 10.70 10.44 18.56
C LEU A 125 11.45 11.08 17.40
N GLN A 126 10.79 11.95 16.65
CA GLN A 126 11.40 12.71 15.55
C GLN A 126 12.51 13.65 16.04
N SER A 127 12.38 14.19 17.26
CA SER A 127 13.39 15.09 17.84
C SER A 127 14.67 14.39 18.31
N ARG A 128 14.59 13.08 18.59
CA ARG A 128 15.68 12.27 19.17
C ARG A 128 16.09 11.08 18.30
N GLU A 129 15.83 11.15 17.00
CA GLU A 129 16.14 10.06 16.08
C GLU A 129 17.64 9.72 16.09
N PRO A 130 18.02 8.48 16.48
CA PRO A 130 19.42 8.10 16.55
C PRO A 130 20.00 7.86 15.15
N ALA A 131 21.29 8.13 15.02
CA ALA A 131 22.07 7.73 13.85
C ALA A 131 22.30 6.21 13.86
N GLY A 132 22.33 5.61 12.67
CA GLY A 132 22.56 4.17 12.50
C GLY A 132 21.63 3.55 11.47
N GLN A 133 21.90 2.29 11.14
CA GLN A 133 21.04 1.51 10.25
C GLN A 133 19.85 0.98 11.04
N LYS A 134 18.65 1.47 10.72
CA LYS A 134 17.38 0.99 11.27
C LYS A 134 16.95 -0.30 10.60
N HIS A 135 16.18 -1.10 11.32
CA HIS A 135 15.46 -2.24 10.76
C HIS A 135 14.48 -1.77 9.68
N HIS A 136 14.39 -2.51 8.58
CA HIS A 136 13.58 -2.09 7.44
C HIS A 136 12.08 -2.00 7.78
N SER A 137 11.58 -2.92 8.60
CA SER A 137 10.22 -2.92 9.12
C SER A 137 9.89 -1.63 9.88
N ILE A 138 10.82 -1.17 10.72
CA ILE A 138 10.72 0.08 11.46
C ILE A 138 10.70 1.28 10.52
N VAL A 139 11.54 1.31 9.48
CA VAL A 139 11.56 2.42 8.51
C VAL A 139 10.21 2.53 7.79
N ILE A 140 9.62 1.40 7.37
CA ILE A 140 8.28 1.39 6.75
C ILE A 140 7.24 1.89 7.75
N MET A 141 7.33 1.44 9.00
CA MET A 141 6.42 1.83 10.07
C MET A 141 6.51 3.34 10.39
N GLN A 142 7.71 3.92 10.33
CA GLN A 142 7.93 5.36 10.47
C GLN A 142 7.22 6.14 9.36
N GLN A 143 7.33 5.69 8.11
CA GLN A 143 6.67 6.30 6.96
C GLN A 143 5.14 6.17 7.03
N ALA A 144 4.66 5.03 7.53
CA ALA A 144 3.23 4.83 7.78
C ALA A 144 2.73 5.75 8.90
N LEU A 145 3.47 5.89 9.99
CA LEU A 145 3.17 6.86 11.06
C LEU A 145 3.12 8.29 10.54
N GLU A 146 4.08 8.70 9.71
CA GLU A 146 4.08 10.02 9.07
C GLU A 146 2.79 10.25 8.29
N SER A 147 2.34 9.24 7.56
CA SER A 147 1.08 9.27 6.81
C SER A 147 -0.13 9.38 7.74
N PHE A 148 -0.16 8.63 8.85
CA PHE A 148 -1.23 8.70 9.85
C PHE A 148 -1.32 10.08 10.49
N VAL A 149 -0.17 10.66 10.86
CA VAL A 149 -0.08 12.02 11.43
C VAL A 149 -0.61 13.06 10.43
N LEU A 150 -0.27 12.92 9.15
CA LEU A 150 -0.76 13.83 8.11
C LEU A 150 -2.29 13.69 7.93
N MET A 151 -2.80 12.47 7.92
CA MET A 151 -4.25 12.23 7.82
C MET A 151 -5.00 12.81 9.01
N GLU A 152 -4.48 12.66 10.23
CA GLU A 152 -5.12 13.23 11.43
C GLU A 152 -5.23 14.75 11.34
N ARG A 153 -4.18 15.43 10.85
CA ARG A 153 -4.24 16.88 10.58
C ARG A 153 -5.31 17.25 9.56
N HIS A 154 -5.49 16.42 8.53
CA HIS A 154 -6.55 16.64 7.55
C HIS A 154 -7.95 16.43 8.15
N ILE A 155 -8.12 15.44 9.02
CA ILE A 155 -9.37 15.22 9.76
C ILE A 155 -9.70 16.45 10.60
N TRP A 156 -8.73 16.96 11.38
CA TRP A 156 -8.94 18.17 12.19
C TRP A 156 -9.30 19.41 11.36
N ASP A 157 -8.65 19.63 10.21
CA ASP A 157 -9.00 20.73 9.30
C ASP A 157 -10.44 20.58 8.77
N LEU A 158 -10.84 19.36 8.40
CA LEU A 158 -12.19 19.08 7.91
C LEU A 158 -13.26 19.28 8.99
N GLU A 159 -13.01 18.81 10.21
CA GLU A 159 -13.90 19.00 11.35
C GLU A 159 -14.05 20.48 11.69
N SER A 160 -12.94 21.22 11.71
CA SER A 160 -12.94 22.67 11.94
C SER A 160 -13.78 23.41 10.90
N ARG A 161 -13.59 23.10 9.61
CA ARG A 161 -14.38 23.71 8.52
C ARG A 161 -15.86 23.36 8.61
N THR A 162 -16.18 22.12 8.93
CA THR A 162 -17.56 21.68 9.11
C THR A 162 -18.24 22.44 10.25
N GLY A 163 -17.53 22.63 11.37
CA GLY A 163 -18.01 23.45 12.50
C GLY A 163 -18.27 24.90 12.11
N MET A 164 -17.34 25.55 11.39
CA MET A 164 -17.52 26.91 10.90
C MET A 164 -18.71 27.04 9.95
N LEU A 165 -18.87 26.09 9.02
CA LEU A 165 -19.98 26.09 8.06
C LEU A 165 -21.33 25.91 8.77
N GLN A 166 -21.41 25.04 9.77
CA GLN A 166 -22.64 24.87 10.53
C GLN A 166 -23.03 26.15 11.27
N GLU A 167 -22.07 26.82 11.92
CA GLU A 167 -22.31 28.09 12.61
C GLU A 167 -22.80 29.19 11.64
N ASP A 168 -22.21 29.25 10.45
CA ASP A 168 -22.62 30.21 9.41
C ASP A 168 -24.03 29.92 8.87
N LEU A 169 -24.41 28.65 8.71
CA LEU A 169 -25.76 28.26 8.33
C LEU A 169 -26.77 28.65 9.41
N ASP A 170 -26.48 28.38 10.68
CA ASP A 170 -27.35 28.73 11.80
C ASP A 170 -27.58 30.25 11.88
N LYS A 171 -26.53 31.05 11.69
CA LYS A 171 -26.63 32.52 11.62
C LYS A 171 -27.51 32.99 10.47
N ARG A 172 -27.38 32.37 9.30
CA ARG A 172 -28.21 32.69 8.13
C ARG A 172 -29.67 32.31 8.35
N GLU A 173 -29.93 31.16 8.95
CA GLU A 173 -31.30 30.75 9.28
C GLU A 173 -31.95 31.71 10.29
N GLN A 174 -31.23 32.10 11.34
CA GLN A 174 -31.71 33.11 12.30
C GLN A 174 -31.97 34.46 11.63
N ALA A 175 -31.10 34.90 10.72
CA ALA A 175 -31.32 36.13 9.97
C ALA A 175 -32.57 36.04 9.09
N LEU A 176 -32.79 34.90 8.41
CA LEU A 176 -33.99 34.67 7.61
C LEU A 176 -35.26 34.64 8.46
N LYS A 177 -35.23 34.00 9.64
CA LYS A 177 -36.34 34.00 10.61
C LYS A 177 -36.71 35.42 11.05
N ARG A 178 -35.72 36.22 11.46
CA ARG A 178 -35.94 37.63 11.82
C ARG A 178 -36.47 38.46 10.66
N LEU A 179 -35.95 38.26 9.44
CA LEU A 179 -36.47 38.94 8.26
C LEU A 179 -37.91 38.54 7.96
N ARG A 180 -38.26 37.27 8.12
CA ARG A 180 -39.63 36.77 7.97
C ARG A 180 -40.57 37.37 9.01
N GLU A 181 -40.17 37.41 10.28
CA GLU A 181 -40.91 38.07 11.35
C GLU A 181 -41.15 39.56 11.05
N LEU A 182 -40.11 40.26 10.58
CA LEU A 182 -40.19 41.69 10.25
C LEU A 182 -41.03 41.98 9.00
N THR A 183 -41.02 41.08 8.02
CA THR A 183 -41.73 41.28 6.74
C THR A 183 -43.16 40.77 6.75
N LEU A 184 -43.45 39.70 7.49
CA LEU A 184 -44.77 39.06 7.54
C LEU A 184 -45.50 39.26 8.87
N GLY A 185 -44.84 39.78 9.92
CA GLY A 185 -45.45 40.04 11.23
C GLY A 185 -45.92 38.78 11.96
N GLN A 186 -45.58 37.59 11.48
CA GLN A 186 -45.93 36.31 12.11
C GLN A 186 -44.72 35.77 12.88
N PRO A 187 -44.80 35.64 14.22
CA PRO A 187 -43.82 34.86 14.97
C PRO A 187 -43.96 33.37 14.58
N GLU A 188 -42.82 32.67 14.42
CA GLU A 188 -42.84 31.21 14.34
C GLU A 188 -43.00 30.63 15.75
N ASP A 189 -43.97 29.72 15.93
CA ASP A 189 -44.14 28.90 17.14
C ASP A 189 -43.02 27.85 17.28
#